data_AF-A0A658NHU5-F1
#
_entry.id   AF-A0A658NHU5-F1
#
_cell.length_a   1.000
_cell.length_b   1.000
_cell.length_c   1.000
_cell.angle_alpha   90.00
_cell.angle_beta   90.00
_cell.angle_gamma   90.00
#
_symmetry.space_group_name_H-M   'P 1'
#
loop_
_entity.id
_entity.type
_entity.pdbx_description
1 polymer ?
#
loop_
_entity_poly.entity_id
_entity_poly.type
_entity_poly.pdbx_seq_one_letter_code
_entity_poly.pdbx_strand_id
1 'polypeptide(L)' 'KVFIAGAGVAGLAAIGTSVGLGAIVRANDTRAEVADQVVSMGGEFVKVDYEEEGSGGGGYAKVMSEGFQQAQREM' A
#
# COMPACT_ATOMS: atom_id res chain seq x y z
N LYS A 1 0.27 0.96 16.65
CA LYS A 1 0.14 1.46 15.26
C LYS A 1 0.98 0.55 14.37
N VAL A 2 0.50 0.18 13.18
CA VAL A 2 1.17 -0.74 12.26
C VAL A 2 1.23 -0.09 10.88
N PHE A 3 2.38 -0.18 10.22
CA PHE A 3 2.55 0.21 8.83
C PHE A 3 2.86 -1.01 7.98
N ILE A 4 2.20 -1.14 6.82
CA ILE A 4 2.36 -2.27 5.89
C ILE A 4 2.77 -1.73 4.53
N ALA A 5 3.97 -2.11 4.08
CA ALA A 5 4.48 -1.81 2.74
C ALA A 5 4.13 -2.98 1.80
N GLY A 6 3.26 -2.72 0.83
CA GLY A 6 2.69 -3.69 -0.10
C GLY A 6 1.37 -4.29 0.38
N ALA A 7 0.34 -4.21 -0.46
CA ALA A 7 -1.02 -4.70 -0.23
C ALA A 7 -1.38 -5.85 -1.21
N GLY A 8 -0.44 -6.77 -1.47
CA GLY A 8 -0.74 -8.06 -2.08
C GLY A 8 -1.45 -9.01 -1.09
N VAL A 9 -1.56 -10.30 -1.42
CA VAL A 9 -2.24 -11.31 -0.57
C VAL A 9 -1.73 -11.30 0.88
N ALA A 10 -0.41 -11.29 1.07
CA ALA A 10 0.19 -11.25 2.41
C ALA A 10 -0.07 -9.91 3.13
N GLY A 11 -0.02 -8.79 2.40
CA GLY A 11 -0.27 -7.46 2.94
C GLY A 11 -1.70 -7.31 3.44
N LEU A 12 -2.69 -7.72 2.64
CA LEU A 12 -4.10 -7.69 3.02
C LEU A 12 -4.41 -8.60 4.22
N ALA A 13 -3.80 -9.78 4.27
CA ALA A 13 -3.90 -10.66 5.44
C ALA A 13 -3.35 -9.98 6.70
N ALA A 14 -2.17 -9.36 6.59
CA ALA A 14 -1.56 -8.61 7.69
C ALA A 14 -2.39 -7.40 8.14
N ILE A 15 -3.03 -6.68 7.20
CA ILE A 15 -3.96 -5.59 7.50
C ILE A 15 -5.13 -6.14 8.32
N GLY A 16 -5.82 -7.17 7.82
CA GLY A 16 -6.98 -7.74 8.49
C GLY A 16 -6.67 -8.24 9.91
N THR A 17 -5.55 -8.94 10.09
CA THR A 17 -5.11 -9.38 11.42
C THR A 17 -4.81 -8.20 12.34
N SER A 18 -4.08 -7.19 11.85
CA SER A 18 -3.69 -6.03 12.67
C SER A 18 -4.90 -5.18 13.08
N VAL A 19 -5.84 -4.95 12.15
CA VAL A 19 -7.11 -4.27 12.44
C VAL A 19 -7.93 -5.06 13.46
N GLY A 20 -8.03 -6.39 13.31
CA GLY A 20 -8.73 -7.26 14.26
C GLY A 20 -8.13 -7.25 15.67
N LEU A 21 -6.83 -7.01 15.80
CA LEU A 21 -6.14 -6.80 17.08
C LEU A 21 -6.30 -5.38 17.65
N GLY A 22 -7.06 -4.50 16.98
CA GLY A 22 -7.33 -3.13 17.42
C GLY A 22 -6.22 -2.13 17.07
N ALA A 23 -5.30 -2.48 16.17
CA ALA A 23 -4.27 -1.54 15.74
C ALA A 23 -4.83 -0.50 14.75
N ILE A 24 -4.34 0.74 14.84
CA ILE A 24 -4.42 1.69 13.73
C ILE A 24 -3.43 1.22 12.67
N VAL A 25 -3.95 0.82 11.51
CA VAL A 25 -3.18 0.29 10.38
C VAL A 25 -3.11 1.30 9.26
N ARG A 26 -1.91 1.57 8.78
CA ARG A 26 -1.61 2.33 7.58
C ARG A 26 -0.92 1.44 6.58
N ALA A 27 -1.23 1.58 5.29
CA ALA A 27 -0.58 0.80 4.25
C ALA A 27 -0.30 1.63 3.01
N ASN A 28 0.77 1.29 2.31
CA ASN A 28 1.11 1.83 1.01
C ASN A 28 1.33 0.69 0.01
N ASP A 29 0.95 0.90 -1.24
CA ASP A 29 1.27 0.03 -2.38
C ASP A 29 1.52 0.94 -3.60
N THR A 30 2.30 0.49 -4.57
CA THR A 30 2.59 1.26 -5.78
C THR A 30 1.41 1.27 -6.75
N ARG A 31 0.49 0.32 -6.62
CA ARG A 31 -0.72 0.20 -7.44
C ARG A 31 -1.84 1.03 -6.84
N ALA A 32 -2.57 1.77 -7.67
CA ALA A 32 -3.66 2.64 -7.19
C ALA A 32 -4.92 1.83 -6.83
N GLU A 33 -5.18 0.73 -7.54
CA GLU A 33 -6.38 -0.10 -7.41
C GLU A 33 -6.49 -0.84 -6.06
N VAL A 34 -5.39 -0.98 -5.32
CA VAL A 34 -5.38 -1.63 -4.00
C VAL A 34 -5.80 -0.68 -2.88
N ALA A 35 -5.88 0.63 -3.13
CA ALA A 35 -6.31 1.61 -2.13
C ALA A 35 -7.70 1.29 -1.57
N ASP A 36 -8.66 0.97 -2.44
CA ASP A 36 -10.02 0.62 -2.05
C ASP A 36 -10.07 -0.68 -1.22
N GLN A 37 -9.15 -1.62 -1.50
CA GLN A 37 -9.04 -2.87 -0.74
C GLN A 37 -8.52 -2.59 0.68
N VAL A 38 -7.49 -1.75 0.82
CA VAL A 38 -6.96 -1.33 2.13
C VAL A 38 -8.04 -0.65 2.98
N VAL A 39 -8.79 0.28 2.39
CA VAL A 39 -9.88 0.99 3.06
C VAL A 39 -11.00 0.02 3.45
N SER A 40 -11.39 -0.90 2.57
CA SER A 40 -12.41 -1.92 2.86
C SER A 40 -12.02 -2.85 4.01
N MET A 41 -10.72 -3.07 4.22
CA MET A 41 -10.17 -3.86 5.32
C MET A 41 -10.03 -3.07 6.63
N GLY A 42 -10.40 -1.78 6.65
CA GLY A 42 -10.31 -0.92 7.84
C GLY A 42 -8.95 -0.24 8.05
N GLY A 43 -8.07 -0.28 7.05
CA GLY A 43 -6.79 0.44 7.06
C GLY A 43 -6.87 1.82 6.39
N GLU A 44 -5.86 2.65 6.61
CA GLU A 44 -5.65 3.92 5.92
C GLU A 44 -4.62 3.74 4.79
N PHE A 45 -4.99 4.08 3.54
CA PHE A 45 -4.05 4.06 2.42
C PHE A 45 -3.22 5.35 2.38
N VAL A 46 -1.90 5.22 2.53
CA VAL A 46 -0.95 6.31 2.48
C VAL A 46 -0.43 6.42 1.04
N LYS A 47 -0.71 7.53 0.37
CA LYS A 47 -0.19 7.83 -0.97
C LYS A 47 1.24 8.36 -0.87
N VAL A 48 2.07 8.05 -1.87
CA VAL A 48 3.35 8.73 -2.07
C VAL A 48 3.05 10.06 -2.78
N ASP A 49 3.67 11.15 -2.32
CA ASP A 49 3.55 12.47 -2.95
C ASP A 49 4.44 12.55 -4.21
N TYR A 50 4.12 11.70 -5.18
CA TYR A 50 4.80 11.58 -6.47
C TYR A 50 3.86 10.87 -7.46
N GLU A 51 3.51 11.55 -8.56
CA GLU A 51 2.62 10.97 -9.57
C GLU A 51 3.38 10.05 -10.53
N GLU A 52 3.19 8.74 -10.35
CA GLU A 52 3.65 7.71 -11.29
C GLU A 52 2.72 6.49 -11.23
N GLU A 53 2.25 6.00 -12.37
CA GLU A 53 1.42 4.80 -12.42
C GLU A 53 2.26 3.56 -12.08
N GLY A 54 1.99 2.88 -10.98
CA GLY A 54 2.76 1.70 -10.55
C GLY A 54 2.19 0.34 -10.96
N SER A 55 1.07 0.32 -11.69
CA SER A 55 0.43 -0.90 -12.16
C SER A 55 1.14 -1.46 -13.39
N GLY A 56 1.33 -2.78 -13.40
CA GLY A 56 1.92 -3.56 -14.48
C GLY A 56 0.93 -4.55 -15.09
N GLY A 57 1.42 -5.47 -15.91
CA GLY A 57 0.57 -6.48 -16.55
C GLY A 57 0.02 -7.52 -15.57
N GLY A 58 -1.25 -7.92 -15.76
CA GLY A 58 -1.84 -9.04 -15.02
C GLY A 58 -2.08 -8.79 -13.52
N GLY A 59 -2.16 -7.52 -13.09
CA GLY A 59 -2.40 -7.14 -11.68
C GLY A 59 -1.14 -7.07 -10.81
N TYR A 60 0.04 -7.28 -11.39
CA TYR A 60 1.32 -7.10 -10.74
C TYR A 60 1.77 -5.64 -10.77
N ALA A 61 2.59 -5.23 -9.79
CA ALA A 61 3.26 -3.93 -9.82
C ALA A 61 4.42 -3.94 -10.84
N LYS A 62 4.79 -2.76 -11.34
CA LYS A 62 6.03 -2.57 -12.09
C LYS A 62 7.11 -1.91 -11.21
N VAL A 63 8.36 -1.94 -11.67
CA VAL A 63 9.45 -1.22 -11.01
C VAL A 63 9.24 0.28 -11.19
N MET A 64 9.22 1.01 -10.08
CA MET A 64 9.04 2.47 -10.05
C MET A 64 10.35 3.21 -10.31
N SER A 65 10.27 4.44 -10.81
CA SER A 65 11.44 5.31 -10.98
C SER A 65 12.20 5.57 -9.68
N GLU A 66 13.47 5.97 -9.77
CA GLU A 66 14.26 6.36 -8.59
C GLU A 66 13.64 7.55 -7.84
N GLY A 67 13.00 8.48 -8.57
CA GLY A 67 12.29 9.62 -8.00
C GLY A 67 11.12 9.19 -7.14
N PHE A 68 10.29 8.28 -7.64
CA PHE A 68 9.20 7.69 -6.86
C PHE A 68 9.74 6.92 -5.64
N GLN A 69 10.78 6.12 -5.82
CA GLN A 69 11.38 5.38 -4.70
C GLN A 69 11.94 6.29 -3.61
N GLN A 70 12.48 7.46 -3.99
CA GLN A 70 12.94 8.46 -3.03
C GLN A 70 11.75 9.07 -2.28
N ALA A 71 10.72 9.52 -2.99
CA ALA A 71 9.50 10.05 -2.37
C ALA A 71 8.84 9.03 -1.43
N GLN A 72 8.82 7.74 -1.81
CA GLN A 72 8.27 6.66 -0.98
C GLN A 72 9.10 6.43 0.30
N ARG A 73 10.39 6.75 0.33
CA ARG A 73 11.21 6.65 1.55
C ARG A 73 11.00 7.83 2.51
N GLU A 74 10.45 8.93 2.02
CA GLU A 74 10.24 10.17 2.78
C GLU A 74 8.83 10.29 3.39
N MET A 75 7.94 9.36 3.07
CA MET A 75 6.57 9.26 3.62
C MET A 75 6.55 8.91 5.12
#